data_AF-A0A6A5UXZ2-F1
#
_entry.id   AF-A0A6A5UXZ2-F1
#
_cell.length_a   1.000
_cell.length_b   1.000
_cell.length_c   1.000
_cell.angle_alpha   90.00
_cell.angle_beta   90.00
_cell.angle_gamma   90.00
#
_symmetry.space_group_name_H-M   'P 1'
#
loop_
_entity.id
_entity.type
_entity.pdbx_description
1 polymer ?
#
loop_
_entity_poly.entity_id
_entity_poly.type
_entity_poly.pdbx_seq_one_letter_code
_entity_poly.pdbx_strand_id
1 'polypeptide(L)' 'IGHLPLLDAFVTESMRTQCFSSTRIHRIALDDYTFSDGYTVPAGHTVGFNIRRLFNDESIYPCPEAFNAER' A
#
# COMPACT_ATOMS: atom_id res chain seq x y z
N ILE A 1 -6.98 10.65 20.35
CA ILE A 1 -5.98 10.71 19.25
C ILE A 1 -6.17 12.05 18.55
N GLY A 2 -5.80 13.16 19.20
CA GLY A 2 -6.24 14.49 18.76
C GLY A 2 -5.25 15.62 18.99
N HIS A 3 -4.00 15.34 19.40
CA HIS A 3 -3.03 16.41 19.71
C HIS A 3 -1.55 16.01 19.50
N LEU A 4 -1.22 14.91 18.82
CA LEU A 4 0.18 14.48 18.62
C LEU A 4 0.47 14.16 17.14
N PRO A 5 0.50 15.16 16.26
CA PRO A 5 0.68 14.93 14.81
C PRO A 5 1.98 14.19 14.47
N LEU A 6 3.07 14.46 15.21
CA LEU A 6 4.34 13.77 15.02
C LEU A 6 4.26 12.28 15.41
N LEU A 7 3.49 11.95 16.43
CA LEU A 7 3.30 10.55 16.84
C LEU A 7 2.50 9.79 15.77
N ASP A 8 1.46 10.42 15.22
CA ASP A 8 0.64 9.82 14.17
C ASP A 8 1.45 9.62 12.87
N ALA A 9 2.28 10.60 12.49
CA ALA A 9 3.17 10.52 11.35
C ALA A 9 4.28 9.48 11.56
N PHE A 10 4.88 9.42 12.76
CA PHE A 10 5.86 8.40 13.13
C PHE A 10 5.30 6.98 13.01
N VAL A 11 4.09 6.74 13.52
CA VAL A 11 3.43 5.41 13.45
C VAL A 11 3.14 5.04 11.99
N THR A 12 2.64 5.99 11.20
CA THR A 12 2.32 5.77 9.78
C THR A 12 3.57 5.47 8.96
N GLU A 13 4.65 6.24 9.14
CA GLU A 13 5.91 6.02 8.42
C GLU A 13 6.61 4.74 8.87
N SER A 14 6.46 4.36 10.14
CA SER A 14 6.99 3.09 10.65
C SER A 14 6.28 1.91 9.97
N MET A 15 4.97 2.02 9.75
CA MET A 15 4.21 1.03 8.99
C MET A 15 4.60 1.03 7.50
N ARG A 16 4.87 2.20 6.88
CA ARG A 16 5.28 2.25 5.47
C ARG A 16 6.64 1.58 5.23
N THR A 17 7.61 1.85 6.09
CA THR A 17 9.03 1.46 5.90
C THR A 17 9.36 0.07 6.41
N GLN A 18 8.83 -0.32 7.56
CA GLN A 18 9.27 -1.51 8.30
C GLN A 18 8.13 -2.49 8.58
N CYS A 19 6.91 -2.26 8.09
CA CYS A 19 5.82 -3.19 8.39
C CYS A 19 6.13 -4.58 7.83
N PHE A 20 6.18 -5.53 8.76
CA PHE A 20 6.33 -6.97 8.58
C PHE A 20 5.28 -7.59 7.63
N SER A 21 4.26 -6.82 7.27
CA SER A 21 3.25 -7.14 6.27
C SER A 21 3.48 -6.33 5.00
N SER A 22 4.48 -6.69 4.19
CA SER A 22 4.33 -6.59 2.73
C SER A 22 3.32 -7.65 2.23
N THR A 23 2.28 -7.94 3.01
CA THR A 23 1.33 -8.99 2.73
C THR A 23 0.40 -8.46 1.66
N ARG A 24 0.41 -9.17 0.54
CA ARG A 24 -0.48 -8.93 -0.58
C ARG A 24 -1.88 -8.98 0.00
N ILE A 25 -2.62 -7.87 -0.08
CA ILE A 25 -4.05 -7.93 0.18
C ILE A 25 -4.61 -8.84 -0.90
N HIS A 26 -4.99 -10.06 -0.52
CA HIS A 26 -5.58 -11.02 -1.42
C HIS A 26 -7.08 -10.75 -1.49
N ARG A 27 -7.57 -10.54 -2.71
CA ARG A 27 -9.00 -10.50 -3.04
C ARG A 27 -9.27 -11.61 -4.04
N ILE A 28 -10.48 -12.15 -4.05
CA ILE A 28 -10.94 -13.07 -5.06
C ILE A 28 -12.01 -12.34 -5.87
N ALA A 29 -11.88 -12.35 -7.19
CA ALA A 29 -12.92 -11.83 -8.08
C ALA A 29 -14.14 -12.75 -7.98
N LEU A 30 -15.29 -12.23 -7.53
CA LEU A 30 -16.52 -13.03 -7.44
C LEU A 30 -17.15 -13.23 -8.82
N ASP A 31 -17.03 -12.21 -9.67
CA ASP A 31 -17.44 -12.18 -11.06
C ASP A 31 -16.29 -11.62 -11.92
N ASP A 32 -16.40 -11.76 -13.24
CA ASP A 32 -15.46 -11.14 -14.17
C ASP A 32 -15.43 -9.62 -13.95
N TYR A 33 -14.24 -9.08 -13.69
CA TYR A 33 -14.04 -7.67 -13.36
C TYR A 33 -12.99 -7.04 -14.27
N THR A 34 -13.38 -5.97 -14.98
CA THR A 34 -12.48 -5.18 -15.81
C THR A 34 -12.04 -3.92 -15.08
N PHE A 35 -10.73 -3.77 -14.88
CA PHE A 35 -10.11 -2.56 -14.33
C PHE A 35 -10.17 -1.41 -15.34
N SER A 36 -9.96 -0.18 -14.85
CA SER A 36 -9.98 1.04 -15.68
C SER A 36 -8.91 1.07 -16.78
N ASP A 37 -7.87 0.26 -16.66
CA ASP A 37 -6.81 0.08 -17.66
C ASP A 37 -7.18 -0.97 -18.73
N GLY A 38 -8.37 -1.56 -18.66
CA GLY A 38 -8.87 -2.58 -19.57
C GLY A 38 -8.47 -4.01 -19.21
N TYR A 39 -7.67 -4.22 -18.16
CA TYR A 39 -7.31 -5.57 -17.71
C TYR A 39 -8.52 -6.26 -17.08
N THR A 40 -8.85 -7.47 -17.54
CA THR A 40 -9.98 -8.25 -17.01
C THR A 40 -9.48 -9.41 -16.17
N VAL A 41 -9.99 -9.50 -14.94
CA VAL A 41 -9.77 -10.62 -14.03
C VAL A 41 -11.00 -11.52 -14.07
N PRO A 42 -10.85 -12.80 -14.43
CA PRO A 42 -11.97 -13.73 -14.43
C PRO A 42 -12.44 -14.05 -13.01
N ALA A 43 -13.72 -14.41 -12.87
CA ALA A 43 -14.27 -14.93 -11.63
C ALA A 43 -13.41 -16.09 -11.05
N GLY A 44 -13.27 -16.12 -9.73
CA GLY A 44 -12.46 -17.09 -8.99
C GLY A 44 -10.95 -16.80 -8.95
N HIS A 45 -10.43 -15.84 -9.72
CA HIS A 45 -9.01 -15.50 -9.67
C HIS A 45 -8.66 -14.63 -8.46
N THR A 46 -7.46 -14.86 -7.91
CA THR A 46 -6.93 -14.05 -6.81
C THR A 46 -6.18 -12.85 -7.34
N VAL A 47 -6.56 -11.66 -6.88
CA VAL A 47 -5.85 -10.40 -7.10
C VAL A 47 -5.05 -10.06 -5.85
N GLY A 48 -3.77 -9.73 -6.03
CA GLY A 48 -2.87 -9.32 -4.96
C GLY A 48 -2.34 -7.92 -5.20
N PHE A 49 -2.45 -7.04 -4.20
CA PHE A 49 -1.85 -5.71 -4.26
C PHE A 49 -0.39 -5.74 -3.83
N ASN A 50 0.51 -5.26 -4.68
CA ASN A 50 1.92 -5.11 -4.32
C ASN A 50 2.12 -3.83 -3.50
N ILE A 51 1.81 -3.91 -2.21
CA ILE A 51 1.93 -2.79 -1.27
C ILE A 51 3.38 -2.33 -1.13
N ARG A 52 4.36 -3.25 -1.17
CA ARG A 52 5.79 -2.89 -1.13
C ARG A 52 6.14 -1.96 -2.30
N ARG A 53 5.69 -2.25 -3.52
CA ARG A 53 5.94 -1.37 -4.67
C ARG A 53 5.31 0.00 -4.47
N LEU A 54 4.06 0.06 -4.01
CA LEU A 54 3.36 1.33 -3.76
C LEU A 54 4.08 2.19 -2.71
N PHE A 55 4.51 1.57 -1.60
CA PHE A 55 5.21 2.28 -0.53
C PHE A 55 6.62 2.72 -0.90
N ASN A 56 7.21 2.18 -1.97
CA ASN A 56 8.52 2.59 -2.49
C ASN A 56 8.44 3.32 -3.83
N ASP A 57 7.25 3.79 -4.21
CA ASP A 57 7.10 4.60 -5.41
C ASP A 57 7.61 6.03 -5.13
N GLU A 58 8.69 6.42 -5.78
CA GLU A 58 9.32 7.75 -5.63
C GLU A 58 8.39 8.89 -6.06
N SER A 59 7.40 8.63 -6.92
CA SER A 59 6.41 9.63 -7.33
C SER A 59 5.40 9.96 -6.21
N ILE A 60 5.25 9.06 -5.23
CA ILE A 60 4.34 9.21 -4.09
C ILE A 60 5.14 9.57 -2.83
N TYR A 61 6.29 8.93 -2.63
CA TYR A 61 7.14 9.08 -1.45
C TYR A 61 8.58 9.45 -1.87
N PRO A 62 8.96 10.74 -1.84
CA PRO A 62 10.34 11.14 -2.14
C PRO A 62 11.34 10.50 -1.18
N CYS A 63 12.45 9.94 -1.68
CA CYS A 63 13.40 9.16 -0.89
C CYS A 63 12.71 8.03 -0.08
N PRO A 64 12.04 7.07 -0.73
CA PRO A 64 11.14 6.12 -0.07
C PRO A 64 11.85 5.17 0.90
N GLU A 65 13.13 4.88 0.66
CA GLU A 65 13.93 4.02 1.55
C GLU A 65 14.34 4.74 2.85
N ALA A 66 14.23 6.06 2.90
CA ALA A 66 14.50 6.84 4.10
C ALA A 66 13.25 6.91 4.98
N PHE A 67 13.41 6.57 6.26
CA PHE A 67 12.41 6.84 7.29
C PHE A 67 12.38 8.33 7.61
N ASN A 68 11.23 8.96 7.44
CA ASN A 68 11.00 10.34 7.85
C ASN A 68 9.69 10.47 8.66
N ALA A 69 9.82 10.68 9.96
CA ALA A 69 8.68 10.80 10.87
C ALA A 69 7.85 12.09 10.67
N GLU A 70 8.37 13.08 9.95
CA GLU A 70 7.67 14.34 9.65
C GLU A 70 7.02 14.35 8.26
N ARG A 71 7.03 13.20 7.56
CA ARG A 71 6.50 13.06 6.21
C ARG A 71 4.98 13.24 6.15
#